data_AF-A0A5J5DCQ1-F1
#
_entry.id   AF-A0A5J5DCQ1-F1
#
_cell.length_a   1.000
_cell.length_b   1.000
_cell.length_c   1.000
_cell.angle_alpha   90.00
_cell.angle_beta   90.00
_cell.angle_gamma   90.00
#
_symmetry.space_group_name_H-M   'P 1'
#
loop_
_entity.id
_entity.type
_entity.pdbx_description
1 polymer ?
#
loop_
_entity_poly.entity_id
_entity_poly.type
_entity_poly.pdbx_seq_one_letter_code
_entity_poly.pdbx_strand_id
1 'polypeptide(L)'
;MRAHLTDAVKNQVKQTNSELAIIPGGLTKELQPLDIGVNRAFIVKLRSAWEQWMTEGEHTFTNTGRQRRATYATICQWIVDAWAKVSVSTVVRASTKAGMITELPANSNDTDSDNDERDSDILFAIIAQLLNSDTKDEEFEGFVDE
;
A
#
# COMPACT_ATOMS: atom_id res chain seq x y z
N MET A 1 5.94 -17.02 -8.61
CA MET A 1 5.22 -17.48 -7.39
C MET A 1 3.72 -17.26 -7.61
N ARG A 2 2.87 -18.30 -7.54
CA ARG A 2 1.41 -18.24 -7.76
C ARG A 2 0.64 -18.71 -6.51
N ALA A 3 1.07 -18.24 -5.34
CA ALA A 3 0.55 -18.70 -4.04
C ALA A 3 -0.98 -18.53 -3.90
N HIS A 4 -1.53 -17.46 -4.48
CA HIS A 4 -2.97 -17.18 -4.49
C HIS A 4 -3.81 -18.13 -5.39
N LEU A 5 -3.17 -19.00 -6.18
CA LEU A 5 -3.86 -19.99 -7.03
C LEU A 5 -3.83 -21.41 -6.47
N THR A 6 -3.26 -21.60 -5.28
CA THR A 6 -3.19 -22.91 -4.62
C THR A 6 -4.59 -23.41 -4.25
N ASP A 7 -4.77 -24.72 -4.21
CA ASP A 7 -6.07 -25.31 -3.88
C ASP A 7 -6.47 -25.03 -2.42
N ALA A 8 -5.50 -24.87 -1.53
CA ALA A 8 -5.73 -24.42 -0.16
C ALA A 8 -6.43 -23.04 -0.14
N VAL A 9 -5.93 -22.06 -0.91
CA VAL A 9 -6.54 -20.73 -1.00
C VAL A 9 -7.93 -20.80 -1.64
N LYS A 10 -8.11 -21.55 -2.73
CA LYS A 10 -9.42 -21.71 -3.39
C LYS A 10 -10.46 -22.33 -2.45
N ASN A 11 -10.05 -23.34 -1.67
CA ASN A 11 -10.94 -24.01 -0.72
C ASN A 11 -11.33 -23.05 0.41
N GLN A 12 -10.39 -22.25 0.92
CA GLN A 12 -10.68 -21.24 1.94
C GLN A 12 -11.68 -20.18 1.45
N VAL A 13 -11.50 -19.67 0.22
CA VAL A 13 -12.41 -18.67 -0.38
C VAL A 13 -13.82 -19.24 -0.58
N LYS A 14 -13.95 -20.53 -0.94
CA LYS A 14 -15.25 -21.20 -1.04
C LYS A 14 -15.96 -21.30 0.31
N GLN A 15 -15.22 -21.49 1.40
CA GLN A 15 -15.81 -21.55 2.75
C GLN A 15 -16.39 -20.20 3.20
N THR A 16 -15.94 -19.08 2.63
CA THR A 16 -16.46 -17.74 2.93
C THR A 16 -17.61 -17.31 2.02
N ASN A 17 -18.21 -18.23 1.24
CA ASN A 17 -19.23 -17.93 0.23
C ASN A 17 -18.78 -16.84 -0.76
N SER A 18 -17.49 -16.81 -1.09
CA SER A 18 -16.90 -15.82 -1.98
C SER A 18 -16.43 -16.50 -3.27
N GLU A 19 -16.43 -15.76 -4.38
CA GLU A 19 -15.87 -16.21 -5.65
C GLU A 19 -14.50 -15.57 -5.88
N LEU A 20 -13.56 -16.34 -6.44
CA LEU A 20 -12.22 -15.85 -6.74
C LEU A 20 -12.15 -15.34 -8.19
N ALA A 21 -12.02 -14.02 -8.36
CA ALA A 21 -11.69 -13.42 -9.65
C ALA A 21 -10.17 -13.45 -9.88
N ILE A 22 -9.72 -14.11 -10.94
CA ILE A 22 -8.30 -14.17 -11.31
C ILE A 22 -8.01 -13.09 -12.36
N ILE A 23 -7.11 -12.16 -12.03
CA ILE A 23 -6.67 -11.11 -12.94
C ILE A 23 -5.48 -11.65 -13.77
N PRO A 24 -5.56 -11.62 -15.11
CA PRO A 24 -4.43 -12.01 -15.95
C PRO A 24 -3.22 -11.08 -15.76
N GLY A 25 -2.02 -11.63 -15.93
CA GLY A 25 -0.80 -10.83 -15.90
C GLY A 25 -0.82 -9.73 -16.97
N GLY A 26 -0.36 -8.53 -16.61
CA GLY A 26 -0.37 -7.36 -17.50
C GLY A 26 -1.66 -6.53 -17.46
N LEU A 27 -2.75 -7.06 -16.88
CA LEU A 27 -4.03 -6.34 -16.77
C LEU A 27 -4.29 -5.73 -15.39
N THR A 28 -3.31 -5.78 -14.48
CA THR A 28 -3.44 -5.26 -13.11
C THR A 28 -3.83 -3.78 -13.09
N LYS A 29 -3.23 -2.95 -13.96
CA LYS A 29 -3.54 -1.51 -14.05
C LYS A 29 -4.95 -1.22 -14.61
N GLU A 30 -5.65 -2.22 -15.16
CA GLU A 30 -6.98 -2.07 -15.78
C GLU A 30 -8.09 -2.74 -14.97
N LEU A 31 -7.79 -3.89 -14.35
CA LEU A 31 -8.79 -4.75 -13.72
C LEU A 31 -8.68 -4.82 -12.19
N GLN A 32 -7.59 -4.31 -11.61
CA GLN A 32 -7.39 -4.35 -10.15
C GLN A 32 -7.70 -2.97 -9.54
N PRO A 33 -8.81 -2.81 -8.78
CA PRO A 33 -9.18 -1.52 -8.18
C PRO A 33 -8.05 -0.87 -7.37
N LEU A 34 -7.26 -1.69 -6.66
CA LEU A 34 -6.14 -1.21 -5.89
C LEU A 34 -5.11 -0.48 -6.75
N ASP A 35 -4.72 -1.06 -7.88
CA ASP A 35 -3.70 -0.50 -8.77
C ASP A 35 -4.24 0.57 -9.71
N ILE A 36 -5.56 0.60 -9.95
CA ILE A 36 -6.23 1.65 -10.73
C ILE A 36 -6.21 3.01 -10.00
N GLY A 37 -6.29 3.03 -8.67
CA GLY A 37 -6.32 4.33 -7.98
C GLY A 37 -6.18 4.31 -6.46
N VAL A 38 -6.60 3.24 -5.77
CA VAL A 38 -6.56 3.24 -4.29
C VAL A 38 -5.12 3.28 -3.77
N ASN A 39 -4.21 2.50 -4.37
CA ASN A 39 -2.80 2.47 -4.00
C ASN A 39 -2.15 3.85 -4.18
N ARG A 40 -2.48 4.58 -5.25
CA ARG A 40 -1.97 5.94 -5.46
C ARG A 40 -2.40 6.87 -4.33
N ALA A 41 -3.70 6.93 -4.04
CA ALA A 41 -4.24 7.78 -2.98
C ALA A 41 -3.63 7.45 -1.60
N PHE A 42 -3.48 6.15 -1.31
CA PHE A 42 -2.83 5.68 -0.09
C PHE A 42 -1.35 6.08 0.00
N ILE A 43 -0.56 5.81 -1.06
CA ILE A 43 0.88 6.07 -1.10
C ILE A 43 1.18 7.56 -0.95
N VAL A 44 0.39 8.44 -1.58
CA VAL A 44 0.55 9.90 -1.43
C VAL A 44 0.41 10.31 0.03
N LYS A 45 -0.60 9.81 0.75
CA LYS A 45 -0.82 10.13 2.17
C LYS A 45 0.29 9.57 3.07
N LEU A 46 0.73 8.34 2.79
CA LEU A 46 1.84 7.71 3.50
C LEU A 46 3.14 8.50 3.31
N ARG A 47 3.40 8.97 2.09
CA ARG A 47 4.54 9.82 1.76
C ARG A 47 4.50 11.13 2.54
N SER A 48 3.36 11.82 2.58
CA SER A 48 3.24 13.07 3.35
C SER A 48 3.56 12.86 4.83
N ALA A 49 3.15 11.73 5.42
CA ALA A 49 3.49 11.40 6.81
C ALA A 49 5.00 11.17 7.00
N TRP A 50 5.64 10.47 6.05
CA TRP A 50 7.08 10.28 6.07
C TRP A 50 7.86 11.59 5.86
N GLU A 51 7.46 12.45 4.93
CA GLU A 51 8.08 13.75 4.66
C GLU A 51 7.96 14.69 5.87
N GLN A 52 6.80 14.69 6.52
CA GLN A 52 6.58 15.42 7.76
C GLN A 52 7.51 14.91 8.86
N TRP A 53 7.60 13.59 9.05
CA TRP A 53 8.52 13.01 10.03
C TRP A 53 9.98 13.34 9.72
N MET A 54 10.39 13.28 8.45
CA MET A 54 11.75 13.66 8.04
C MET A 54 12.08 15.12 8.35
N THR A 55 11.10 16.02 8.25
CA THR A 55 11.32 17.47 8.42
C THR A 55 11.17 17.92 9.88
N GLU A 56 10.24 17.32 10.63
CA GLU A 56 9.82 17.77 11.97
C GLU A 56 10.23 16.82 13.11
N GLY A 57 10.72 15.62 12.80
CA GLY A 57 11.01 14.60 13.80
C GLY A 57 12.24 14.89 14.66
N GLU A 58 12.16 14.52 15.95
CA GLU A 58 13.32 14.38 16.82
C GLU A 58 14.18 13.20 16.33
N HIS A 59 15.16 13.52 15.51
CA HIS A 59 16.02 12.53 14.87
C HIS A 59 17.11 12.07 15.81
N THR A 60 17.06 10.79 16.18
CA THR A 60 18.19 10.15 16.83
C THR A 60 19.22 9.75 15.77
N PHE A 61 20.49 10.00 16.06
CA PHE A 61 21.59 9.64 15.16
C PHE A 61 22.28 8.36 15.65
N THR A 62 22.83 7.62 14.70
CA THR A 62 23.77 6.52 14.98
C THR A 62 25.13 7.10 15.37
N ASN A 63 26.00 6.26 15.94
CA ASN A 63 27.36 6.67 16.31
C ASN A 63 28.18 7.16 15.10
N THR A 64 27.77 6.81 13.87
CA THR A 64 28.39 7.25 12.61
C THR A 64 27.75 8.52 12.04
N GLY A 65 26.83 9.17 12.78
CA GLY A 65 26.16 10.41 12.37
C GLY A 65 25.02 10.23 11.38
N ARG A 66 24.61 8.99 11.05
CA ARG A 66 23.44 8.74 10.20
C ARG A 66 22.14 8.81 11.01
N GLN A 67 21.12 9.47 10.49
CA GLN A 67 19.78 9.47 11.08
C GLN A 67 19.24 8.05 11.19
N ARG A 68 18.66 7.71 12.35
CA ARG A 68 18.02 6.41 12.56
C ARG A 68 16.73 6.31 11.76
N ARG A 69 16.39 5.10 11.37
CA ARG A 69 15.13 4.80 10.68
C ARG A 69 13.96 4.98 11.65
N ALA A 70 12.79 5.30 11.09
CA ALA A 70 11.54 5.24 11.85
C ALA A 70 11.34 3.82 12.39
N THR A 71 10.76 3.71 13.58
CA THR A 71 10.45 2.40 14.17
C THR A 71 9.30 1.75 13.41
N TYR A 72 9.19 0.41 13.47
CA TYR A 72 8.04 -0.29 12.88
C TYR A 72 6.70 0.21 13.45
N ALA A 73 6.64 0.51 14.75
CA ALA A 73 5.44 1.08 15.37
C ALA A 73 5.04 2.42 14.73
N THR A 74 6.01 3.29 14.46
CA THR A 74 5.79 4.57 13.77
C THR A 74 5.29 4.35 12.35
N ILE A 75 5.89 3.41 11.60
CA ILE A 75 5.48 3.09 10.23
C ILE A 75 4.05 2.51 10.21
N CYS A 76 3.72 1.61 11.13
CA CYS A 76 2.38 1.05 11.27
C CYS A 76 1.35 2.16 11.54
N GLN A 77 1.68 3.13 12.38
CA GLN A 77 0.79 4.27 12.63
C GLN A 77 0.56 5.09 11.36
N TRP A 78 1.61 5.36 10.58
CA TRP A 78 1.45 6.07 9.31
C TRP A 78 0.60 5.29 8.31
N ILE A 79 0.71 3.96 8.26
CA ILE A 79 -0.14 3.12 7.40
C ILE A 79 -1.60 3.25 7.81
N VAL A 80 -1.90 3.14 9.11
CA VAL A 80 -3.27 3.29 9.63
C VAL A 80 -3.83 4.68 9.32
N ASP A 81 -3.05 5.72 9.58
CA ASP A 81 -3.47 7.12 9.36
C ASP A 81 -3.62 7.45 7.88
N ALA A 82 -2.74 6.93 7.02
CA ALA A 82 -2.81 7.11 5.57
C ALA A 82 -4.06 6.42 5.01
N TRP A 83 -4.36 5.19 5.45
CA TRP A 83 -5.55 4.47 5.04
C TRP A 83 -6.83 5.18 5.46
N ALA A 84 -6.90 5.69 6.70
CA ALA A 84 -8.04 6.46 7.18
C ALA A 84 -8.32 7.74 6.37
N LYS A 85 -7.29 8.27 5.67
CA LYS A 85 -7.39 9.44 4.80
C LYS A 85 -7.75 9.11 3.35
N VAL A 86 -7.81 7.83 2.96
CA VAL A 86 -8.31 7.41 1.65
C VAL A 86 -9.83 7.51 1.66
N SER A 87 -10.40 8.26 0.71
CA SER A 87 -11.84 8.47 0.66
C SER A 87 -12.57 7.23 0.14
N VAL A 88 -13.79 7.03 0.61
CA VAL A 88 -14.69 6.00 0.07
C VAL A 88 -14.96 6.25 -1.41
N SER A 89 -15.03 7.52 -1.84
CA SER A 89 -15.24 7.89 -3.24
C SER A 89 -14.09 7.44 -4.15
N THR A 90 -12.83 7.47 -3.68
CA THR A 90 -11.69 6.88 -4.40
C THR A 90 -11.85 5.38 -4.58
N VAL A 91 -12.23 4.65 -3.53
CA VAL A 91 -12.41 3.19 -3.57
C VAL A 91 -13.54 2.80 -4.52
N VAL A 92 -14.68 3.50 -4.43
CA VAL A 92 -15.83 3.28 -5.32
C VAL A 92 -15.44 3.55 -6.76
N ARG A 93 -14.82 4.70 -7.05
CA ARG A 93 -14.41 5.07 -8.41
C ARG A 93 -13.44 4.06 -9.02
N ALA A 94 -12.45 3.60 -8.26
CA ALA A 94 -11.49 2.61 -8.72
C ALA A 94 -12.17 1.25 -8.98
N SER A 95 -13.14 0.86 -8.14
CA SER A 95 -13.91 -0.38 -8.30
C SER A 95 -14.87 -0.31 -9.48
N THR A 96 -15.50 0.84 -9.73
CA THR A 96 -16.32 1.07 -10.93
C THR A 96 -15.47 1.02 -12.20
N LYS A 97 -14.29 1.65 -12.20
CA LYS A 97 -13.34 1.59 -13.32
C LYS A 97 -12.87 0.17 -13.61
N ALA A 98 -12.67 -0.65 -12.56
CA ALA A 98 -12.34 -2.07 -12.70
C ALA A 98 -13.50 -2.95 -13.19
N GLY A 99 -14.71 -2.39 -13.36
CA GLY A 99 -15.90 -3.14 -13.74
C GLY A 99 -16.52 -3.97 -12.61
N MET A 100 -16.10 -3.76 -11.35
CA MET A 100 -16.61 -4.51 -10.19
C MET A 100 -17.95 -3.97 -9.69
N ILE A 101 -18.23 -2.69 -9.91
CA ILE A 101 -19.47 -2.00 -9.49
C ILE A 101 -20.11 -1.35 -10.71
N THR A 102 -21.38 -1.66 -10.97
CA THR A 102 -22.12 -1.19 -12.16
C THR A 102 -22.72 0.21 -12.00
N GLU A 103 -23.01 0.67 -10.77
CA GLU A 103 -23.67 1.96 -10.53
C GLU A 103 -22.84 2.90 -9.65
N LEU A 104 -22.69 4.14 -10.10
CA LEU A 104 -22.16 5.24 -9.29
C LEU A 104 -23.20 5.60 -8.22
N PRO A 105 -22.91 5.53 -6.91
CA PRO A 105 -23.72 6.26 -5.95
C PRO A 105 -23.60 7.74 -6.30
N ALA A 106 -24.69 8.31 -6.80
CA ALA A 106 -24.76 9.67 -7.33
C ALA A 106 -24.64 10.72 -6.23
N ASN A 107 -23.50 10.84 -5.53
CA ASN A 107 -23.26 11.97 -4.63
C ASN A 107 -21.83 12.17 -4.08
N SER A 108 -20.78 12.16 -4.91
CA SER A 108 -19.46 12.63 -4.43
C SER A 108 -18.94 13.79 -5.28
N ASN A 109 -19.11 15.02 -4.79
CA ASN A 109 -18.54 16.25 -5.34
C ASN A 109 -17.02 16.40 -5.04
N ASP A 110 -16.29 15.29 -4.86
CA ASP A 110 -14.87 15.35 -4.56
C ASP A 110 -14.08 15.50 -5.86
N THR A 111 -13.61 16.71 -6.12
CA THR A 111 -12.62 17.04 -7.14
C THR A 111 -11.24 16.64 -6.66
N ASP A 112 -10.90 15.34 -6.76
CA ASP A 112 -9.50 14.91 -6.70
C ASP A 112 -8.87 15.15 -8.09
N SER A 113 -8.09 16.23 -8.18
CA SER A 113 -7.34 16.63 -9.37
C SER A 113 -6.10 15.73 -9.51
N ASP A 114 -6.26 14.63 -10.23
CA ASP A 114 -5.29 13.54 -10.31
C ASP A 114 -4.18 13.78 -11.36
N ASN A 115 -3.67 15.01 -11.50
CA ASN A 115 -2.90 15.45 -12.68
C ASN A 115 -1.36 15.32 -12.58
N ASP A 116 -0.84 14.26 -11.97
CA ASP A 116 0.61 13.99 -11.84
C ASP A 116 0.95 12.51 -12.14
N GLU A 117 0.74 12.06 -13.38
CA GLU A 117 0.97 10.66 -13.78
C GLU A 117 2.46 10.27 -13.86
N ARG A 118 3.38 11.22 -14.08
CA ARG A 118 4.78 10.91 -14.43
C ARG A 118 5.72 10.71 -13.24
N ASP A 119 5.47 11.37 -12.12
CA ASP A 119 6.34 11.28 -10.93
C ASP A 119 6.07 10.02 -10.09
N SER A 120 4.93 9.36 -10.31
CA SER A 120 4.44 8.28 -9.47
C SER A 120 5.04 6.91 -9.77
N ASP A 121 5.34 6.57 -11.03
CA ASP A 121 5.93 5.28 -11.41
C ASP A 121 7.37 5.15 -10.89
N ILE A 122 8.14 6.25 -10.94
CA ILE A 122 9.49 6.34 -10.35
C ILE A 122 9.41 6.17 -8.83
N LEU A 123 8.40 6.76 -8.20
CA LEU A 123 8.20 6.74 -6.75
C LEU A 123 7.84 5.34 -6.24
N PHE A 124 6.97 4.60 -6.92
CA PHE A 124 6.64 3.21 -6.57
C PHE A 124 7.88 2.32 -6.62
N ALA A 125 8.73 2.52 -7.64
CA ALA A 125 10.00 1.82 -7.75
C ALA A 125 10.95 2.13 -6.57
N ILE A 126 10.99 3.39 -6.10
CA ILE A 126 11.81 3.78 -4.94
C ILE A 126 11.29 3.16 -3.64
N ILE A 127 9.97 3.16 -3.41
CA ILE A 127 9.37 2.54 -2.21
C ILE A 127 9.61 1.02 -2.20
N ALA A 128 9.41 0.36 -3.35
CA ALA A 128 9.71 -1.06 -3.50
C ALA A 128 11.20 -1.35 -3.26
N GLN A 129 12.10 -0.49 -3.75
CA GLN A 129 13.54 -0.60 -3.47
C GLN A 129 13.86 -0.40 -1.99
N LEU A 130 13.23 0.56 -1.30
CA LEU A 130 13.43 0.76 0.13
C LEU A 130 12.99 -0.46 0.95
N LEU A 131 11.81 -1.01 0.65
CA LEU A 131 11.29 -2.22 1.29
C LEU A 131 12.17 -3.45 1.00
N ASN A 132 12.65 -3.59 -0.24
CA ASN A 132 13.50 -4.71 -0.63
C ASN A 132 14.97 -4.54 -0.19
N SER A 133 15.43 -3.32 0.09
CA SER A 133 16.76 -3.07 0.67
C SER A 133 16.86 -3.49 2.14
N ASP A 134 15.72 -3.90 2.74
CA ASP A 134 15.59 -4.31 4.13
C ASP A 134 15.75 -5.82 4.35
N THR A 135 16.25 -6.59 3.37
CA THR A 135 16.81 -7.92 3.67
C THR A 135 18.13 -7.73 4.40
N LYS A 136 18.03 -7.46 5.69
CA LYS A 136 19.17 -7.54 6.60
C LYS A 136 19.51 -9.01 6.78
N ASP A 137 20.72 -9.38 6.40
CA ASP A 137 21.42 -10.56 6.90
C ASP A 137 21.78 -10.38 8.39
N GLU A 138 20.82 -9.97 9.23
CA GLU A 138 20.99 -9.99 10.68
C GLU A 138 20.49 -11.37 11.15
N GLU A 139 21.44 -12.24 11.51
CA GLU A 139 21.20 -13.59 12.03
C GLU A 139 20.31 -13.52 13.26
N PHE A 140 19.16 -14.19 13.20
CA PHE A 140 18.18 -14.22 14.28
C PHE A 140 18.77 -14.96 15.49
N GLU A 141 19.28 -14.20 16.46
CA GLU A 141 19.66 -14.72 17.77
C GLU A 141 18.37 -14.96 18.57
N GLY A 142 17.99 -16.23 18.72
CA GLY A 142 16.71 -16.65 19.30
C GLY A 142 16.43 -16.13 20.72
N PHE A 143 15.22 -16.38 21.21
CA PHE A 143 14.82 -15.98 22.55
C PHE A 143 15.66 -16.70 23.61
N VAL A 144 16.15 -15.94 24.59
CA VAL A 144 16.79 -16.48 25.79
C VAL A 144 15.68 -16.95 26.72
N ASP A 145 15.62 -18.25 26.99
CA ASP A 145 14.68 -18.82 27.95
C ASP A 145 15.08 -18.38 29.37
N GLU A 146 14.15 -17.73 30.08
CA GLU A 146 14.19 -17.54 31.54
C GLU A 146 13.38 -18.63 32.25
#